data_AF-A0A847B3W2-F1
#
_entry.id   AF-A0A847B3W2-F1
#
_cell.length_a   1.000
_cell.length_b   1.000
_cell.length_c   1.000
_cell.angle_alpha   90.00
_cell.angle_beta   90.00
_cell.angle_gamma   90.00
#
_symmetry.space_group_name_H-M   'P 1'
#
loop_
_entity.id
_entity.type
_entity.pdbx_description
1 polymer ?
#
loop_
_entity_poly.entity_id
_entity_poly.type
_entity_poly.pdbx_seq_one_letter_code
_entity_poly.pdbx_strand_id
1 'polypeptide(L)'
;MRKGVCPNCQKPVDYDEGQTVQTCPSCQKDYLTSQASKLYGLLYSQHASNGNIALNTSMNFDKALGEYEKLLALDEESIDAVFGIALAKISLAKLGEDIIPELIAFLDGKITKIIAKGNYLPEIARYLLTLGFRYDRYFERASEVLKINNQYLDEAAKARFQVVLKQAITLWEFIIANLEKTESSDDLSSARERLTSLREADSGIDAYQVISKGAVKYEEIKENAVFENRVALFKVRIVFMIAQMVFVVGAIIGFSIMMSNYATNPIPGLIVFGVFAVLFLISNIGGRIVKNKLSK
;
A
#
# COMPACT_ATOMS: atom_id res chain seq x y z
N MET A 1 39.33 16.50 -22.24
CA MET A 1 38.48 15.30 -22.42
C MET A 1 39.01 14.48 -23.58
N ARG A 2 39.35 13.20 -23.34
CA ARG A 2 39.73 12.26 -24.39
C ARG A 2 38.48 11.46 -24.80
N LYS A 3 38.32 11.20 -26.10
CA LYS A 3 37.24 10.34 -26.62
C LYS A 3 37.68 8.88 -26.55
N GLY A 4 37.06 8.12 -25.66
CA GLY A 4 37.16 6.67 -25.57
C GLY A 4 36.03 5.98 -26.29
N VAL A 5 36.09 4.66 -26.32
CA VAL A 5 35.04 3.82 -26.87
C VAL A 5 34.52 2.91 -25.76
N CYS A 6 33.21 2.89 -25.55
CA CYS A 6 32.56 2.03 -24.57
C CYS A 6 32.93 0.56 -24.86
N PRO A 7 33.48 -0.17 -23.89
CA PRO A 7 33.91 -1.55 -24.11
C PRO A 7 32.74 -2.50 -24.39
N ASN A 8 31.51 -2.13 -24.05
CA ASN A 8 30.33 -2.98 -24.24
C ASN A 8 29.59 -2.77 -25.57
N CYS A 9 29.48 -1.54 -26.07
CA CYS A 9 28.66 -1.24 -27.25
C CYS A 9 29.39 -0.47 -28.35
N GLN A 10 30.69 -0.24 -28.16
CA GLN A 10 31.54 0.48 -29.09
C GLN A 10 31.12 1.93 -29.41
N LYS A 11 30.25 2.53 -28.59
CA LYS A 11 29.88 3.96 -28.73
C LYS A 11 30.93 4.88 -28.10
N PRO A 12 31.10 6.11 -28.61
CA PRO A 12 32.01 7.08 -28.02
C PRO A 12 31.66 7.43 -26.56
N VAL A 13 32.66 7.59 -25.71
CA VAL A 13 32.50 8.01 -24.30
C VAL A 13 33.59 9.03 -23.98
N ASP A 14 33.22 10.15 -23.36
CA ASP A 14 34.17 11.14 -22.87
C ASP A 14 34.68 10.75 -21.47
N TYR A 15 35.99 10.80 -21.24
CA TYR A 15 36.59 10.58 -19.92
C TYR A 15 37.78 11.52 -19.68
N ASP A 16 38.07 11.76 -18.41
CA ASP A 16 39.18 12.60 -17.96
C ASP A 16 40.48 11.78 -17.77
N GLU A 17 41.62 12.43 -17.94
CA GLU A 17 42.94 11.77 -17.85
C GLU A 17 43.15 11.16 -16.46
N GLY A 18 43.50 9.87 -16.42
CA GLY A 18 43.70 9.10 -15.20
C GLY A 18 42.51 8.24 -14.77
N GLN A 19 41.36 8.35 -15.44
CA GLN A 19 40.20 7.48 -15.19
C GLN A 19 40.18 6.28 -16.15
N THR A 20 39.82 5.09 -15.64
CA THR A 20 39.53 3.91 -16.48
C THR A 20 38.30 4.19 -17.35
N VAL A 21 38.33 3.74 -18.62
CA VAL A 21 37.23 3.95 -19.58
C VAL A 21 35.90 3.45 -19.00
N GLN A 22 34.99 4.37 -18.72
CA GLN A 22 33.66 4.06 -18.18
C GLN A 22 32.73 3.54 -19.29
N THR A 23 31.81 2.65 -18.94
CA THR A 23 30.71 2.26 -19.84
C THR A 23 29.87 3.49 -20.20
N CYS A 24 29.35 3.58 -21.43
CA CYS A 24 28.52 4.72 -21.81
C CYS A 24 27.23 4.76 -20.97
N PRO A 25 26.59 5.94 -20.81
CA PRO A 25 25.36 6.06 -20.02
C PRO A 25 24.27 5.07 -20.41
N SER A 26 24.14 4.75 -21.70
CA SER A 26 23.22 3.72 -22.19
C SER A 26 23.57 2.34 -21.66
N CYS A 27 24.82 1.90 -21.76
CA CYS A 27 25.22 0.58 -21.25
C CYS A 27 25.27 0.52 -19.73
N GLN A 28 25.52 1.64 -19.06
CA GLN A 28 25.41 1.75 -17.62
C GLN A 28 23.94 1.64 -17.19
N LYS A 29 23.02 2.29 -17.92
CA LYS A 29 21.58 2.10 -17.77
C LYS A 29 21.20 0.63 -18.02
N ASP A 30 21.58 0.03 -19.15
CA ASP A 30 21.27 -1.36 -19.47
C ASP A 30 21.84 -2.34 -18.44
N TYR A 31 23.04 -2.08 -17.91
CA TYR A 31 23.65 -2.88 -16.85
C TYR A 31 22.94 -2.70 -15.51
N LEU A 32 22.58 -1.47 -15.14
CA LEU A 32 21.82 -1.18 -13.92
C LEU A 32 20.39 -1.73 -14.02
N THR A 33 19.75 -1.62 -15.18
CA THR A 33 18.46 -2.24 -15.50
C THR A 33 18.60 -3.75 -15.48
N SER A 34 19.67 -4.35 -16.01
CA SER A 34 19.92 -5.80 -15.94
C SER A 34 20.21 -6.28 -14.51
N GLN A 35 20.96 -5.51 -13.72
CA GLN A 35 21.23 -5.75 -12.32
C GLN A 35 19.96 -5.60 -11.49
N ALA A 36 19.14 -4.57 -11.73
CA ALA A 36 17.82 -4.40 -11.16
C ALA A 36 16.92 -5.58 -11.60
N SER A 37 16.87 -5.94 -12.87
CA SER A 37 16.20 -7.13 -13.38
C SER A 37 16.82 -8.46 -12.96
N LYS A 38 17.94 -8.49 -12.21
CA LYS A 38 18.50 -9.68 -11.55
C LYS A 38 18.21 -9.69 -10.05
N LEU A 39 18.39 -8.55 -9.39
CA LEU A 39 18.08 -8.33 -7.96
C LEU A 39 16.57 -8.42 -7.72
N TYR A 40 15.80 -7.72 -8.56
CA TYR A 40 14.36 -7.86 -8.71
C TYR A 40 14.03 -9.04 -9.62
N GLY A 41 14.93 -9.51 -10.50
CA GLY A 41 14.80 -10.74 -11.31
C GLY A 41 14.49 -12.03 -10.56
N LEU A 42 15.15 -12.21 -9.42
CA LEU A 42 14.86 -13.27 -8.44
C LEU A 42 13.49 -13.08 -7.77
N LEU A 43 12.94 -11.87 -7.81
CA LEU A 43 11.51 -11.62 -7.62
C LEU A 43 10.72 -11.82 -8.92
N TYR A 44 11.24 -11.66 -10.13
CA TYR A 44 10.48 -11.66 -11.41
C TYR A 44 10.34 -13.01 -12.14
N SER A 45 11.08 -14.07 -11.81
CA SER A 45 11.05 -15.34 -12.57
C SER A 45 9.86 -16.25 -12.22
N GLN A 46 8.66 -15.82 -12.63
CA GLN A 46 7.54 -16.61 -13.18
C GLN A 46 6.24 -15.78 -13.21
N HIS A 47 6.27 -14.55 -12.70
CA HIS A 47 5.09 -13.72 -12.71
C HIS A 47 5.42 -12.24 -12.81
N ALA A 48 4.80 -11.57 -13.80
CA ALA A 48 4.35 -10.19 -13.69
C ALA A 48 3.41 -9.95 -12.47
N SER A 49 3.23 -10.94 -11.60
CA SER A 49 2.56 -10.86 -10.31
C SER A 49 3.52 -10.64 -9.14
N ASN A 50 4.86 -10.67 -9.27
CA ASN A 50 5.70 -10.73 -8.07
C ASN A 50 5.99 -9.39 -7.36
N GLY A 51 5.98 -8.24 -8.06
CA GLY A 51 5.93 -6.92 -7.40
C GLY A 51 4.57 -6.68 -6.70
N ASN A 52 3.50 -7.14 -7.35
CA ASN A 52 2.15 -7.19 -6.80
C ASN A 52 2.05 -8.17 -5.61
N ILE A 53 2.81 -9.27 -5.62
CA ILE A 53 2.97 -10.22 -4.51
C ILE A 53 3.83 -9.60 -3.42
N ALA A 54 4.89 -8.83 -3.67
CA ALA A 54 5.62 -8.17 -2.58
C ALA A 54 4.74 -7.16 -1.80
N LEU A 55 3.92 -6.39 -2.53
CA LEU A 55 2.83 -5.58 -1.95
C LEU A 55 1.78 -6.47 -1.23
N ASN A 56 1.39 -7.62 -1.79
CA ASN A 56 0.30 -8.47 -1.23
C ASN A 56 0.73 -9.51 -0.17
N THR A 57 1.99 -9.97 -0.13
CA THR A 57 2.48 -11.04 0.78
C THR A 57 2.99 -10.46 2.09
N SER A 58 3.48 -9.21 2.10
CA SER A 58 3.92 -8.53 3.31
C SER A 58 3.10 -7.28 3.66
N MET A 59 2.31 -6.73 2.73
CA MET A 59 1.52 -5.48 2.92
C MET A 59 2.31 -4.34 3.58
N ASN A 60 3.60 -4.24 3.27
CA ASN A 60 4.48 -3.14 3.69
C ASN A 60 4.56 -2.11 2.56
N PHE A 61 3.47 -1.38 2.39
CA PHE A 61 3.28 -0.47 1.26
C PHE A 61 4.28 0.71 1.28
N ASP A 62 4.68 1.19 2.46
CA ASP A 62 5.70 2.24 2.61
C ASP A 62 7.06 1.81 2.05
N LYS A 63 7.51 0.60 2.41
CA LYS A 63 8.78 0.06 1.88
C LYS A 63 8.68 -0.15 0.38
N ALA A 64 7.56 -0.67 -0.11
CA ALA A 64 7.35 -0.88 -1.53
C ALA A 64 7.40 0.44 -2.31
N LEU A 65 6.73 1.50 -1.81
CA LEU A 65 6.79 2.83 -2.40
C LEU A 65 8.25 3.32 -2.52
N GLY A 66 9.02 3.26 -1.43
CA GLY A 66 10.41 3.71 -1.44
C GLY A 66 11.33 2.89 -2.38
N GLU A 67 11.07 1.59 -2.56
CA GLU A 67 11.82 0.77 -3.53
C GLU A 67 11.43 1.09 -4.97
N TYR A 68 10.16 1.35 -5.26
CA TYR A 68 9.74 1.76 -6.59
C TYR A 68 10.20 3.17 -6.95
N GLU A 69 10.25 4.10 -5.99
CA GLU A 69 10.83 5.44 -6.20
C GLU A 69 12.32 5.37 -6.54
N LYS A 70 13.08 4.50 -5.86
CA LYS A 70 14.48 4.23 -6.22
C LYS A 70 14.62 3.65 -7.62
N LEU A 71 13.77 2.67 -7.97
CA LEU A 71 13.76 2.08 -9.31
C LEU A 71 13.43 3.14 -10.37
N LEU A 72 12.45 4.01 -10.11
CA LEU A 72 12.08 5.10 -11.01
C LEU A 72 13.22 6.12 -11.18
N ALA A 73 13.99 6.41 -10.12
CA ALA A 73 15.15 7.28 -10.21
C ALA A 73 16.30 6.69 -11.06
N LEU A 74 16.39 5.36 -11.14
CA LEU A 74 17.36 4.67 -11.99
C LEU A 74 16.86 4.51 -13.44
N ASP A 75 15.55 4.32 -13.60
CA ASP A 75 14.89 4.22 -14.90
C ASP A 75 13.52 4.91 -14.87
N GLU A 76 13.50 6.16 -15.35
CA GLU A 76 12.31 7.02 -15.33
C GLU A 76 11.12 6.48 -16.15
N GLU A 77 11.36 5.48 -16.98
CA GLU A 77 10.39 4.84 -17.86
C GLU A 77 10.11 3.37 -17.47
N SER A 78 10.56 2.95 -16.29
CA SER A 78 10.27 1.61 -15.77
C SER A 78 8.77 1.44 -15.52
N ILE A 79 8.12 0.59 -16.32
CA ILE A 79 6.69 0.25 -16.21
C ILE A 79 6.38 -0.22 -14.78
N ASP A 80 7.22 -1.12 -14.26
CA ASP A 80 7.09 -1.67 -12.92
C ASP A 80 7.15 -0.59 -11.83
N ALA A 81 8.07 0.37 -11.96
CA ALA A 81 8.19 1.46 -11.00
C ALA A 81 6.99 2.40 -11.05
N VAL A 82 6.56 2.79 -12.26
CA VAL A 82 5.44 3.71 -12.47
C VAL A 82 4.15 3.13 -11.90
N PHE A 83 3.79 1.90 -12.29
CA PHE A 83 2.57 1.27 -11.78
C PHE A 83 2.72 0.80 -10.33
N GLY A 84 3.93 0.41 -9.90
CA GLY A 84 4.23 0.07 -8.52
C GLY A 84 3.99 1.22 -7.54
N ILE A 85 4.47 2.43 -7.87
CA ILE A 85 4.20 3.66 -7.11
C ILE A 85 2.70 3.91 -7.05
N ALA A 86 2.01 3.81 -8.18
CA ALA A 86 0.58 4.08 -8.24
C ALA A 86 -0.23 3.11 -7.34
N LEU A 87 0.08 1.82 -7.40
CA LEU A 87 -0.54 0.80 -6.54
C LEU A 87 -0.21 1.00 -5.06
N ALA A 88 1.03 1.39 -4.73
CA ALA A 88 1.45 1.66 -3.36
C ALA A 88 0.72 2.89 -2.79
N LYS A 89 0.57 3.97 -3.57
CA LYS A 89 -0.20 5.15 -3.17
C LYS A 89 -1.66 4.83 -2.86
N ILE A 90 -2.32 4.03 -3.71
CA ILE A 90 -3.69 3.56 -3.41
C ILE A 90 -3.72 2.73 -2.11
N SER A 91 -2.70 1.90 -1.90
CA SER A 91 -2.66 1.01 -0.73
C SER A 91 -2.36 1.73 0.58
N LEU A 92 -1.69 2.89 0.53
CA LEU A 92 -1.37 3.74 1.68
C LEU A 92 -2.47 4.76 2.01
N ALA A 93 -3.40 4.97 1.08
CA ALA A 93 -4.44 5.97 1.22
C ALA A 93 -5.29 5.76 2.48
N LYS A 94 -5.49 6.85 3.21
CA LYS A 94 -6.44 6.92 4.31
C LYS A 94 -7.83 7.19 3.80
N LEU A 95 -8.82 6.81 4.61
CA LEU A 95 -10.22 6.95 4.25
C LEU A 95 -10.58 8.36 3.81
N GLY A 96 -10.01 9.41 4.40
CA GLY A 96 -10.29 10.82 4.08
C GLY A 96 -9.48 11.45 2.94
N GLU A 97 -8.53 10.73 2.32
CA GLU A 97 -7.61 11.31 1.34
C GLU A 97 -8.12 11.19 -0.11
N ASP A 98 -7.92 12.23 -0.91
CA ASP A 98 -8.25 12.25 -2.34
C ASP A 98 -7.03 11.93 -3.18
N ILE A 99 -6.83 10.64 -3.46
CA ILE A 99 -5.61 10.17 -4.11
C ILE A 99 -5.65 10.21 -5.64
N ILE A 100 -6.85 10.08 -6.24
CA ILE A 100 -6.96 9.87 -7.69
C ILE A 100 -6.49 11.06 -8.52
N PRO A 101 -6.77 12.33 -8.16
CA PRO A 101 -6.26 13.47 -8.93
C PRO A 101 -4.73 13.50 -9.03
N GLU A 102 -4.02 13.32 -7.91
CA GLU A 102 -2.55 13.29 -7.89
C GLU A 102 -2.00 12.05 -8.61
N LEU A 103 -2.65 10.89 -8.42
CA LEU A 103 -2.28 9.63 -9.05
C LEU A 103 -2.36 9.73 -10.58
N ILE A 104 -3.46 10.28 -11.11
CA ILE A 104 -3.65 10.49 -12.56
C ILE A 104 -2.60 11.46 -13.08
N ALA A 105 -2.37 12.59 -12.40
CA ALA A 105 -1.34 13.55 -12.82
C ALA A 105 0.06 12.91 -12.89
N PHE A 106 0.41 12.07 -11.91
CA PHE A 106 1.66 11.30 -11.92
C PHE A 106 1.74 10.31 -13.10
N LEU A 107 0.65 9.59 -13.39
CA LEU A 107 0.60 8.60 -14.46
C LEU A 107 0.60 9.26 -15.84
N ASP A 108 -0.18 10.31 -16.07
CA ASP A 108 -0.26 11.03 -17.36
C ASP A 108 1.11 11.52 -17.82
N GLY A 109 1.92 12.02 -16.89
CA GLY A 109 3.28 12.48 -17.17
C GLY A 109 4.24 11.38 -17.68
N LYS A 110 3.85 10.11 -17.60
CA LYS A 110 4.72 8.94 -17.89
C LYS A 110 4.11 7.99 -18.90
N ILE A 111 2.82 7.66 -18.76
CA ILE A 111 2.17 6.58 -19.48
C ILE A 111 2.14 6.82 -20.99
N THR A 112 1.97 8.07 -21.42
CA THR A 112 2.02 8.45 -22.85
C THR A 112 3.37 8.10 -23.47
N LYS A 113 4.48 8.36 -22.75
CA LYS A 113 5.83 8.01 -23.23
C LYS A 113 6.05 6.51 -23.25
N ILE A 114 5.56 5.81 -22.23
CA ILE A 114 5.66 4.35 -22.11
C ILE A 114 4.90 3.66 -23.27
N ILE A 115 3.65 4.06 -23.52
CA ILE A 115 2.82 3.51 -24.61
C ILE A 115 3.44 3.81 -25.98
N ALA A 116 3.98 5.03 -26.18
CA ALA A 116 4.59 5.42 -27.47
C ALA A 116 5.78 4.55 -27.89
N LYS A 117 6.42 3.83 -26.96
CA LYS A 117 7.49 2.88 -27.28
C LYS A 117 6.97 1.60 -27.95
N GLY A 118 5.69 1.27 -27.82
CA GLY A 118 5.03 0.11 -28.45
C GLY A 118 5.46 -1.27 -27.93
N ASN A 119 6.63 -1.38 -27.32
CA ASN A 119 7.07 -2.60 -26.65
C ASN A 119 6.27 -2.73 -25.34
N TYR A 120 5.64 -3.89 -25.12
CA TYR A 120 4.88 -4.23 -23.90
C TYR A 120 3.46 -3.66 -23.75
N LEU A 121 2.75 -3.37 -24.85
CA LEU A 121 1.34 -2.93 -24.80
C LEU A 121 0.43 -3.89 -24.00
N PRO A 122 0.52 -5.23 -24.14
CA PRO A 122 -0.28 -6.16 -23.34
C PRO A 122 0.00 -6.07 -21.83
N GLU A 123 1.27 -5.88 -21.43
CA GLU A 123 1.66 -5.71 -20.04
C GLU A 123 1.15 -4.39 -19.47
N ILE A 124 1.21 -3.31 -20.24
CA ILE A 124 0.66 -1.99 -19.85
C ILE A 124 -0.85 -2.10 -19.63
N ALA A 125 -1.57 -2.79 -20.52
CA ALA A 125 -3.01 -3.04 -20.37
C ALA A 125 -3.33 -3.79 -19.06
N ARG A 126 -2.58 -4.85 -18.75
CA ARG A 126 -2.72 -5.59 -17.48
C ARG A 126 -2.45 -4.73 -16.25
N TYR A 127 -1.45 -3.85 -16.32
CA TYR A 127 -1.13 -2.93 -15.23
C TYR A 127 -2.24 -1.89 -15.01
N LEU A 128 -2.81 -1.34 -16.09
CA LEU A 128 -3.96 -0.45 -16.04
C LEU A 128 -5.17 -1.11 -15.37
N LEU A 129 -5.52 -2.33 -15.76
CA LEU A 129 -6.60 -3.09 -15.13
C LEU A 129 -6.32 -3.39 -13.65
N THR A 130 -5.08 -3.77 -13.34
CA THR A 130 -4.65 -4.02 -11.95
C THR A 130 -4.82 -2.77 -11.08
N LEU A 131 -4.55 -1.59 -11.63
CA LEU A 131 -4.77 -0.31 -10.96
C LEU A 131 -6.25 -0.10 -10.64
N GLY A 132 -7.13 -0.32 -11.62
CA GLY A 132 -8.58 -0.24 -11.45
C GLY A 132 -9.08 -1.20 -10.37
N PHE A 133 -8.71 -2.48 -10.46
CA PHE A 133 -9.09 -3.49 -9.46
C PHE A 133 -8.55 -3.17 -8.06
N ARG A 134 -7.35 -2.58 -7.95
CA ARG A 134 -6.82 -2.15 -6.66
C ARG A 134 -7.69 -1.05 -6.05
N TYR A 135 -8.12 -0.08 -6.83
CA TYR A 135 -9.00 0.96 -6.35
C TYR A 135 -10.43 0.46 -6.07
N ASP A 136 -10.94 -0.48 -6.87
CA ASP A 136 -12.23 -1.14 -6.57
C ASP A 136 -12.18 -1.83 -5.20
N ARG A 137 -11.08 -2.51 -4.89
CA ARG A 137 -10.89 -3.08 -3.54
C ARG A 137 -10.84 -2.00 -2.46
N TYR A 138 -10.20 -0.87 -2.71
CA TYR A 138 -10.20 0.27 -1.78
C TYR A 138 -11.64 0.76 -1.57
N PHE A 139 -12.39 0.98 -2.65
CA PHE A 139 -13.78 1.43 -2.63
C PHE A 139 -14.70 0.47 -1.87
N GLU A 140 -14.57 -0.84 -2.09
CA GLU A 140 -15.31 -1.86 -1.34
C GLU A 140 -15.06 -1.75 0.17
N ARG A 141 -13.78 -1.66 0.59
CA ARG A 141 -13.44 -1.55 2.01
C ARG A 141 -13.88 -0.22 2.60
N ALA A 142 -13.73 0.87 1.85
CA ALA A 142 -14.26 2.17 2.23
C ALA A 142 -15.79 2.10 2.44
N SER A 143 -16.52 1.42 1.55
CA SER A 143 -17.96 1.20 1.70
C SER A 143 -18.30 0.41 2.96
N GLU A 144 -17.54 -0.65 3.28
CA GLU A 144 -17.74 -1.48 4.48
C GLU A 144 -17.55 -0.68 5.78
N VAL A 145 -16.60 0.25 5.82
CA VAL A 145 -16.34 1.06 7.03
C VAL A 145 -17.23 2.29 7.14
N LEU A 146 -17.77 2.80 6.02
CA LEU A 146 -18.67 3.96 5.99
C LEU A 146 -20.14 3.59 6.24
N LYS A 147 -20.49 2.30 6.27
CA LYS A 147 -21.86 1.81 6.39
C LYS A 147 -22.00 0.74 7.46
N ILE A 148 -23.17 0.67 8.08
CA ILE A 148 -23.63 -0.46 8.90
C ILE A 148 -25.02 -0.85 8.41
N ASN A 149 -25.25 -2.13 8.09
CA ASN A 149 -26.54 -2.63 7.61
C ASN A 149 -27.13 -1.79 6.44
N ASN A 150 -26.28 -1.43 5.47
CA ASN A 150 -26.63 -0.56 4.32
C ASN A 150 -27.07 0.87 4.66
N GLN A 151 -26.83 1.35 5.88
CA GLN A 151 -27.04 2.74 6.28
C GLN A 151 -25.69 3.41 6.54
N TYR A 152 -25.53 4.68 6.14
CA TYR A 152 -24.32 5.44 6.42
C TYR A 152 -24.20 5.81 7.89
N LEU A 153 -22.96 5.87 8.39
CA LEU A 153 -22.67 6.27 9.77
C LEU A 153 -23.23 7.65 10.13
N ASP A 154 -22.99 8.64 9.26
CA ASP A 154 -23.48 10.02 9.34
C ASP A 154 -23.52 10.65 7.92
N GLU A 155 -23.95 11.91 7.80
CA GLU A 155 -23.97 12.63 6.52
C GLU A 155 -22.56 12.83 5.93
N ALA A 156 -21.55 12.97 6.78
CA ALA A 156 -20.17 13.10 6.32
C ALA A 156 -19.65 11.78 5.72
N ALA A 157 -20.06 10.63 6.26
CA ALA A 157 -19.78 9.32 5.69
C ALA A 157 -20.47 9.12 4.33
N LYS A 158 -21.72 9.59 4.19
CA LYS A 158 -22.44 9.60 2.90
C LYS A 158 -21.70 10.44 1.86
N ALA A 159 -21.36 11.68 2.21
CA ALA A 159 -20.58 12.57 1.35
C ALA A 159 -19.22 11.96 0.99
N ARG A 160 -18.56 11.31 1.96
CA ARG A 160 -17.28 10.66 1.69
C ARG A 160 -17.42 9.49 0.73
N PHE A 161 -18.44 8.65 0.90
CA PHE A 161 -18.71 7.55 -0.01
C PHE A 161 -18.94 8.05 -1.45
N GLN A 162 -19.69 9.14 -1.62
CA GLN A 162 -19.86 9.81 -2.91
C GLN A 162 -18.52 10.24 -3.53
N VAL A 163 -17.63 10.83 -2.73
CA VAL A 163 -16.30 11.23 -3.21
C VAL A 163 -15.46 10.03 -3.66
N VAL A 164 -15.41 8.95 -2.88
CA VAL A 164 -14.66 7.73 -3.24
C VAL A 164 -15.24 7.07 -4.49
N LEU A 165 -16.57 7.06 -4.64
CA LEU A 165 -17.23 6.55 -5.84
C LEU A 165 -16.88 7.37 -7.08
N LYS A 166 -16.91 8.70 -6.99
CA LYS A 166 -16.49 9.59 -8.09
C LYS A 166 -15.04 9.38 -8.47
N GLN A 167 -14.16 9.20 -7.48
CA GLN A 167 -12.76 8.85 -7.74
C GLN A 167 -12.62 7.51 -8.47
N ALA A 168 -13.42 6.49 -8.14
CA ALA A 168 -13.43 5.22 -8.87
C ALA A 168 -13.83 5.43 -10.33
N ILE A 169 -14.89 6.21 -10.58
CA ILE A 169 -15.35 6.56 -11.93
C ILE A 169 -14.23 7.26 -12.71
N THR A 170 -13.62 8.31 -12.14
CA THR A 170 -12.54 9.06 -12.78
C THR A 170 -11.33 8.18 -13.10
N LEU A 171 -10.96 7.26 -12.20
CA LEU A 171 -9.86 6.33 -12.47
C LEU A 171 -10.19 5.36 -13.60
N TRP A 172 -11.41 4.81 -13.64
CA TRP A 172 -11.83 3.91 -14.71
C TRP A 172 -11.95 4.61 -16.06
N GLU A 173 -12.37 5.88 -16.10
CA GLU A 173 -12.32 6.72 -17.30
C GLU A 173 -10.88 6.89 -17.81
N PHE A 174 -9.94 7.19 -16.90
CA PHE A 174 -8.51 7.27 -17.22
C PHE A 174 -7.97 5.93 -17.76
N ILE A 175 -8.34 4.81 -17.14
CA ILE A 175 -7.92 3.47 -17.55
C ILE A 175 -8.42 3.16 -18.97
N ILE A 176 -9.71 3.39 -19.24
CA ILE A 176 -10.31 3.14 -20.55
C ILE A 176 -9.61 3.97 -21.63
N ALA A 177 -9.40 5.27 -21.38
CA ALA A 177 -8.73 6.16 -22.33
C ALA A 177 -7.30 5.72 -22.68
N ASN A 178 -6.61 5.01 -21.78
CA ASN A 178 -5.28 4.47 -22.03
C ASN A 178 -5.30 3.04 -22.59
N LEU A 179 -6.29 2.22 -22.26
CA LEU A 179 -6.51 0.90 -22.87
C LEU A 179 -6.83 1.01 -24.37
N GLU A 180 -7.54 2.06 -24.79
CA GLU A 180 -7.80 2.31 -26.21
C GLU A 180 -6.52 2.49 -27.02
N LYS A 181 -5.44 2.94 -26.37
CA LYS A 181 -4.12 3.14 -26.99
C LYS A 181 -3.27 1.86 -27.01
N THR A 182 -3.69 0.80 -26.31
CA THR A 182 -2.98 -0.49 -26.24
C THR A 182 -3.59 -1.58 -27.13
N GLU A 183 -4.67 -1.27 -27.87
CA GLU A 183 -5.37 -2.20 -28.79
C GLU A 183 -5.91 -3.49 -28.13
N SER A 184 -6.18 -3.48 -26.81
CA SER A 184 -6.70 -4.66 -26.09
C SER A 184 -8.24 -4.65 -26.01
N SER A 185 -8.91 -5.35 -26.94
CA SER A 185 -10.39 -5.31 -27.08
C SER A 185 -11.15 -5.91 -25.89
N ASP A 186 -10.68 -7.02 -25.34
CA ASP A 186 -11.40 -7.75 -24.28
C ASP A 186 -11.28 -7.04 -22.92
N ASP A 187 -10.09 -6.48 -22.64
CA ASP A 187 -9.82 -5.65 -21.47
C ASP A 187 -10.69 -4.38 -21.49
N LEU A 188 -10.87 -3.80 -22.67
CA LEU A 188 -11.68 -2.60 -22.88
C LEU A 188 -13.17 -2.84 -22.62
N SER A 189 -13.70 -3.99 -23.05
CA SER A 189 -15.10 -4.36 -22.78
C SER A 189 -15.35 -4.48 -21.28
N SER A 190 -14.49 -5.22 -20.57
CA SER A 190 -14.59 -5.42 -19.12
C SER A 190 -14.51 -4.10 -18.34
N ALA A 191 -13.59 -3.21 -18.75
CA ALA A 191 -13.44 -1.89 -18.13
C ALA A 191 -14.68 -1.00 -18.34
N ARG A 192 -15.29 -1.02 -19.53
CA ARG A 192 -16.50 -0.25 -19.84
C ARG A 192 -17.72 -0.76 -19.09
N GLU A 193 -17.87 -2.07 -18.94
CA GLU A 193 -18.92 -2.67 -18.11
C GLU A 193 -18.77 -2.20 -16.65
N ARG A 194 -17.55 -2.27 -16.10
CA ARG A 194 -17.27 -1.81 -14.74
C ARG A 194 -17.58 -0.32 -14.54
N LEU A 195 -17.18 0.53 -15.48
CA LEU A 195 -17.50 1.97 -15.44
C LEU A 195 -19.02 2.22 -15.46
N THR A 196 -19.76 1.42 -16.22
CA THR A 196 -21.23 1.50 -16.27
C THR A 196 -21.84 1.19 -14.90
N SER A 197 -21.43 0.10 -14.26
CA SER A 197 -21.90 -0.25 -12.91
C SER A 197 -21.58 0.81 -11.85
N LEU A 198 -20.43 1.47 -11.95
CA LEU A 198 -20.06 2.56 -11.05
C LEU A 198 -20.95 3.80 -11.23
N ARG A 199 -21.28 4.16 -12.48
CA ARG A 199 -22.21 5.27 -12.79
C ARG A 199 -23.63 4.98 -12.34
N GLU A 200 -24.09 3.74 -12.49
CA GLU A 200 -25.37 3.30 -11.94
C GLU A 200 -25.40 3.44 -10.41
N ALA A 201 -24.32 3.02 -9.72
CA ALA A 201 -24.22 3.20 -8.27
C ALA A 201 -24.24 4.68 -7.84
N ASP A 202 -23.65 5.58 -8.63
CA ASP A 202 -23.63 7.03 -8.36
C ASP A 202 -25.04 7.63 -8.48
N SER A 203 -25.81 7.19 -9.49
CA SER A 203 -27.20 7.63 -9.66
C SER A 203 -28.15 7.18 -8.54
N GLY A 204 -27.84 6.06 -7.86
CA GLY A 204 -28.66 5.48 -6.79
C GLY A 204 -28.32 5.95 -5.38
N ILE A 205 -27.39 6.88 -5.22
CA ILE A 205 -26.78 7.20 -3.92
C ILE A 205 -27.73 7.88 -2.92
N ASP A 206 -28.76 8.56 -3.43
CA ASP A 206 -29.73 9.29 -2.60
C ASP A 206 -30.79 8.40 -1.96
N ALA A 207 -30.93 7.15 -2.42
CA ALA A 207 -31.84 6.19 -1.83
C ALA A 207 -31.37 5.66 -0.45
N TYR A 208 -30.11 5.91 -0.09
CA TYR A 208 -29.51 5.39 1.14
C TYR A 208 -29.75 6.30 2.34
N GLN A 209 -30.06 5.68 3.48
CA GLN A 209 -30.36 6.35 4.74
C GLN A 209 -29.11 6.51 5.63
N VAL A 210 -29.18 7.44 6.57
CA VAL A 210 -28.16 7.71 7.59
C VAL A 210 -28.64 7.23 8.97
N ILE A 211 -27.72 6.68 9.77
CA ILE A 211 -28.03 6.20 11.13
C ILE A 211 -28.35 7.38 12.06
N SER A 212 -29.45 7.28 12.80
CA SER A 212 -29.98 8.40 13.57
C SER A 212 -29.30 8.63 14.92
N LYS A 213 -28.73 7.59 15.58
CA LYS A 213 -27.98 7.71 16.85
C LYS A 213 -26.98 6.57 17.10
N GLY A 214 -25.86 6.90 17.75
CA GLY A 214 -24.98 5.93 18.44
C GLY A 214 -23.91 5.25 17.58
N ALA A 215 -23.79 5.59 16.30
CA ALA A 215 -22.71 5.10 15.45
C ALA A 215 -21.41 5.89 15.65
N VAL A 216 -20.28 5.22 15.41
CA VAL A 216 -18.96 5.88 15.24
C VAL A 216 -19.09 6.89 14.12
N LYS A 217 -18.61 8.13 14.34
CA LYS A 217 -18.70 9.19 13.33
C LYS A 217 -17.59 9.09 12.29
N TYR A 218 -17.85 9.60 11.08
CA TYR A 218 -16.83 9.65 10.03
C TYR A 218 -15.55 10.34 10.49
N GLU A 219 -15.68 11.44 11.23
CA GLU A 219 -14.54 12.20 11.76
C GLU A 219 -13.60 11.38 12.64
N GLU A 220 -14.11 10.32 13.29
CA GLU A 220 -13.32 9.43 14.15
C GLU A 220 -12.54 8.38 13.34
N ILE A 221 -12.92 8.14 12.08
CA ILE A 221 -12.34 7.09 11.22
C ILE A 221 -11.65 7.60 9.97
N LYS A 222 -11.74 8.89 9.65
CA LYS A 222 -11.19 9.47 8.40
C LYS A 222 -9.68 9.27 8.25
N GLU A 223 -8.94 9.20 9.37
CA GLU A 223 -7.49 8.98 9.38
C GLU A 223 -7.09 7.50 9.30
N ASN A 224 -8.07 6.59 9.31
CA ASN A 224 -7.78 5.16 9.24
C ASN A 224 -7.29 4.78 7.84
N ALA A 225 -6.23 3.98 7.80
CA ALA A 225 -5.84 3.30 6.57
C ALA A 225 -6.95 2.34 6.14
N VAL A 226 -7.29 2.36 4.84
CA VAL A 226 -8.32 1.46 4.29
C VAL A 226 -7.77 0.04 4.10
N PHE A 227 -6.48 -0.08 3.77
CA PHE A 227 -5.78 -1.36 3.77
C PHE A 227 -4.96 -1.55 5.05
N GLU A 228 -5.03 -2.74 5.63
CA GLU A 228 -4.23 -3.07 6.81
C GLU A 228 -2.76 -3.32 6.44
N ASN A 229 -1.84 -2.57 7.05
CA ASN A 229 -0.40 -2.86 6.97
C ASN A 229 -0.05 -4.02 7.91
N ARG A 230 0.18 -5.22 7.36
CA ARG A 230 0.52 -6.41 8.17
C ARG A 230 1.83 -6.28 8.94
N VAL A 231 2.80 -5.51 8.44
CA VAL A 231 4.03 -5.24 9.20
C VAL A 231 3.75 -4.35 10.40
N ALA A 232 2.89 -3.34 10.27
CA ALA A 232 2.45 -2.55 11.41
C ALA A 232 1.72 -3.42 12.45
N LEU A 233 0.78 -4.27 12.01
CA LEU A 233 0.10 -5.25 12.88
C LEU A 233 1.09 -6.22 13.54
N PHE A 234 2.10 -6.69 12.81
CA PHE A 234 3.14 -7.55 13.36
C PHE A 234 4.01 -6.85 14.41
N LYS A 235 4.41 -5.59 14.17
CA LYS A 235 5.12 -4.77 15.16
C LYS A 235 4.28 -4.59 16.43
N VAL A 236 2.99 -4.27 16.29
CA VAL A 236 2.06 -4.16 17.42
C VAL A 236 1.94 -5.50 18.16
N ARG A 237 1.88 -6.62 17.45
CA ARG A 237 1.89 -7.96 18.06
C ARG A 237 3.17 -8.23 18.84
N ILE A 238 4.34 -7.85 18.33
CA ILE A 238 5.61 -7.96 19.06
C ILE A 238 5.56 -7.13 20.35
N VAL A 239 5.05 -5.91 20.31
CA VAL A 239 4.88 -5.07 21.52
C VAL A 239 4.02 -5.77 22.55
N PHE A 240 2.90 -6.39 22.15
CA PHE A 240 2.07 -7.18 23.07
C PHE A 240 2.80 -8.41 23.63
N MET A 241 3.62 -9.11 22.83
CA MET A 241 4.44 -10.23 23.31
C MET A 241 5.49 -9.76 24.32
N ILE A 242 6.15 -8.63 24.07
CA ILE A 242 7.13 -8.03 24.99
C ILE A 242 6.43 -7.63 26.29
N ALA A 243 5.27 -6.98 26.23
CA ALA A 243 4.50 -6.60 27.41
C ALA A 243 4.11 -7.81 28.27
N GLN A 244 3.77 -8.94 27.64
CA GLN A 244 3.53 -10.20 28.33
C GLN A 244 4.78 -10.76 29.04
N MET A 245 5.97 -10.61 28.45
CA MET A 245 7.22 -10.99 29.11
C MET A 245 7.57 -10.06 30.28
N VAL A 246 7.35 -8.75 30.11
CA VAL A 246 7.56 -7.75 31.18
C VAL A 246 6.62 -8.01 32.36
N PHE A 247 5.39 -8.49 32.13
CA PHE A 247 4.51 -8.95 33.20
C PHE A 247 5.15 -10.05 34.04
N VAL A 248 5.74 -11.08 33.43
CA VAL A 248 6.35 -12.19 34.17
C VAL A 248 7.44 -11.67 35.12
N VAL A 249 8.28 -10.76 34.63
CA VAL A 249 9.32 -10.12 35.44
C VAL A 249 8.72 -9.26 36.56
N GLY A 250 7.73 -8.42 36.24
CA GLY A 250 7.05 -7.56 37.21
C GLY A 250 6.26 -8.32 38.28
N ALA A 251 5.67 -9.46 37.92
CA ALA A 251 4.96 -10.35 38.83
C ALA A 251 5.93 -11.02 39.81
N ILE A 252 7.10 -11.47 39.33
CA ILE A 252 8.17 -12.00 40.19
C ILE A 252 8.64 -10.93 41.18
N ILE A 253 8.92 -9.71 40.70
CA ILE A 253 9.36 -8.59 41.55
C ILE A 253 8.29 -8.24 42.58
N GLY A 254 7.03 -8.08 42.16
CA GLY A 254 5.91 -7.76 43.04
C GLY A 254 5.71 -8.83 44.11
N PHE A 255 5.80 -10.11 43.73
CA PHE A 255 5.75 -11.23 44.66
C PHE A 255 6.93 -11.23 45.63
N SER A 256 8.15 -10.97 45.17
CA SER A 256 9.33 -10.87 46.04
C SER A 256 9.20 -9.73 47.05
N ILE A 257 8.73 -8.55 46.64
CA ILE A 257 8.48 -7.41 47.54
C ILE A 257 7.39 -7.76 48.56
N MET A 258 6.34 -8.43 48.12
CA MET A 258 5.25 -8.88 48.99
C MET A 258 5.75 -9.86 50.05
N MET A 259 6.53 -10.86 49.65
CA MET A 259 7.10 -11.85 50.59
C MET A 259 8.12 -11.22 51.55
N SER A 260 8.94 -10.28 51.08
CA SER A 260 9.92 -9.59 51.91
C SER A 260 9.29 -8.68 52.97
N ASN A 261 8.08 -8.17 52.74
CA ASN A 261 7.37 -7.26 53.64
C ASN A 261 6.10 -7.88 54.22
N TYR A 262 5.93 -9.20 54.10
CA TYR A 262 4.68 -9.87 54.43
C TYR A 262 4.23 -9.63 55.88
N ALA A 263 5.19 -9.60 56.81
CA ALA A 263 4.92 -9.42 58.24
C ALA A 263 4.66 -7.95 58.65
N THR A 264 5.06 -6.97 57.83
CA THR A 264 5.01 -5.54 58.18
C THR A 264 3.99 -4.79 57.33
N ASN A 265 4.12 -4.86 56.00
CA ASN A 265 3.18 -4.26 55.07
C ASN A 265 3.34 -4.86 53.66
N PRO A 266 2.50 -5.83 53.24
CA PRO A 266 2.58 -6.44 51.91
C PRO A 266 2.00 -5.56 50.79
N ILE A 267 1.32 -4.45 51.11
CA ILE A 267 0.58 -3.61 50.16
C ILE A 267 1.43 -3.13 48.98
N PRO A 268 2.69 -2.67 49.16
CA PRO A 268 3.51 -2.23 48.03
C PRO A 268 3.75 -3.32 46.98
N GLY A 269 4.01 -4.57 47.41
CA GLY A 269 4.17 -5.70 46.50
C GLY A 269 2.87 -6.08 45.78
N LEU A 270 1.74 -5.95 46.47
CA LEU A 270 0.41 -6.22 45.96
C LEU A 270 -0.02 -5.17 44.90
N ILE A 271 0.34 -3.89 45.10
CA ILE A 271 0.15 -2.83 44.10
C ILE A 271 0.98 -3.10 42.85
N VAL A 272 2.27 -3.42 43.01
CA VAL A 272 3.16 -3.73 41.88
C VAL A 272 2.60 -4.92 41.09
N PHE A 273 2.25 -6.01 41.79
CA PHE A 273 1.64 -7.19 41.17
C PHE A 273 0.33 -6.85 40.43
N GLY A 274 -0.55 -6.06 41.05
CA GLY A 274 -1.83 -5.65 40.47
C GLY A 274 -1.68 -4.82 39.19
N VAL A 275 -0.77 -3.85 39.17
CA VAL A 275 -0.48 -3.03 37.98
C VAL A 275 -0.02 -3.90 36.82
N PHE A 276 0.91 -4.82 37.09
CA PHE A 276 1.41 -5.74 36.06
C PHE A 276 0.33 -6.71 35.59
N ALA A 277 -0.54 -7.22 36.48
CA ALA A 277 -1.65 -8.10 36.11
C ALA A 277 -2.67 -7.42 35.18
N VAL A 278 -2.98 -6.14 35.42
CA VAL A 278 -3.85 -5.34 34.53
C VAL A 278 -3.19 -5.14 33.15
N LEU A 279 -1.91 -4.78 33.12
CA LEU A 279 -1.15 -4.65 31.86
C LEU A 279 -1.11 -5.96 31.07
N PHE A 280 -0.98 -7.11 31.76
CA PHE A 280 -1.02 -8.43 31.15
C PHE A 280 -2.38 -8.72 30.51
N LEU A 281 -3.48 -8.45 31.21
CA LEU A 281 -4.83 -8.66 30.68
C LEU A 281 -5.08 -7.83 29.42
N ILE A 282 -4.73 -6.54 29.45
CA ILE A 282 -4.82 -5.65 28.28
C ILE A 282 -3.97 -6.18 27.13
N SER A 283 -2.75 -6.61 27.41
CA SER A 283 -1.82 -7.14 26.41
C SER A 283 -2.30 -8.45 25.79
N ASN A 284 -2.96 -9.31 26.57
CA ASN A 284 -3.47 -10.59 26.11
C ASN A 284 -4.72 -10.42 25.23
N ILE A 285 -5.63 -9.51 25.61
CA ILE A 285 -6.79 -9.15 24.79
C ILE A 285 -6.34 -8.50 23.49
N GLY A 286 -5.50 -7.47 23.57
CA GLY A 286 -4.95 -6.78 22.40
C GLY A 286 -4.16 -7.70 21.48
N GLY A 287 -3.29 -8.54 22.04
CA GLY A 287 -2.51 -9.53 21.28
C GLY A 287 -3.39 -10.55 20.53
N ARG A 288 -4.52 -10.98 21.12
CA ARG A 288 -5.47 -11.90 20.48
C ARG A 288 -6.21 -11.25 19.32
N ILE A 289 -6.63 -10.00 19.47
CA ILE A 289 -7.29 -9.21 18.40
C ILE A 289 -6.33 -9.06 17.21
N VAL A 290 -5.08 -8.65 17.47
CA VAL A 290 -4.07 -8.46 16.42
C VAL A 290 -3.68 -9.79 15.77
N LYS A 291 -3.57 -10.88 16.53
CA LYS A 291 -3.32 -12.23 15.98
C LYS A 291 -4.43 -12.64 15.00
N ASN A 292 -5.70 -12.40 15.34
CA ASN A 292 -6.83 -12.73 14.47
C ASN A 292 -6.82 -11.91 13.18
N LYS A 293 -6.42 -10.64 13.23
CA LYS A 293 -6.23 -9.80 12.04
C LYS A 293 -5.07 -10.29 11.17
N LEU A 294 -3.95 -10.71 11.76
CA LEU A 294 -2.81 -11.25 11.02
C LEU A 294 -3.07 -12.61 10.36
N SER A 295 -4.04 -13.39 10.87
CA SER A 295 -4.39 -14.72 10.31
C SER A 295 -5.43 -14.68 9.19
N LYS A 296 -6.05 -13.52 8.93
CA LYS A 296 -6.97 -13.27 7.81
C LYS A 296 -6.20 -12.59 6.69
#